data_AF-A0A371WI00-F1
#
_entry.id   AF-A0A371WI00-F1
#
_cell.length_a   1.000
_cell.length_b   1.000
_cell.length_c   1.000
_cell.angle_alpha   90.00
_cell.angle_beta   90.00
_cell.angle_gamma   90.00
#
_symmetry.space_group_name_H-M   'P 1'
#
loop_
_entity.id
_entity.type
_entity.pdbx_description
1 polymer ?
#
loop_
_entity_poly.entity_id
_entity_poly.type
_entity_poly.pdbx_seq_one_letter_code
_entity_poly.pdbx_strand_id
1 'polypeptide(L)' 'MIKGPSVRVSHPDYVHECQEALENEVVGIFADAESVGWDRGAIGEAISILAWTYMRKGELTQVTQADVARALAALKRPH' A
#
# COMPACT_ATOMS: atom_id res chain seq x y z
N MET A 1 -3.89 11.67 11.44
CA MET A 1 -3.70 12.60 10.30
C MET A 1 -2.27 12.42 9.85
N ILE A 2 -2.07 11.83 8.67
CA ILE A 2 -0.73 11.60 8.11
C ILE A 2 -0.09 12.97 7.87
N LYS A 3 1.00 13.26 8.58
CA LYS A 3 1.84 14.42 8.27
C LYS A 3 2.71 13.99 7.11
N GLY A 4 2.54 14.64 5.95
CA GLY A 4 3.38 14.38 4.79
C GLY A 4 4.86 14.71 5.07
N PRO A 5 5.77 14.28 4.19
CA PRO A 5 7.19 14.60 4.30
C PRO A 5 7.40 16.12 4.33
N SER A 6 8.32 16.56 5.18
CA SER A 6 8.70 17.96 5.37
C SER A 6 9.64 18.45 4.26
N VAL A 7 10.34 17.52 3.62
CA VAL A 7 11.29 17.77 2.53
C VAL A 7 10.67 17.59 1.15
N ARG A 8 11.27 18.24 0.15
CA ARG A 8 10.91 18.08 -1.27
C ARG A 8 11.32 16.72 -1.82
N VAL A 9 10.63 16.26 -2.88
CA VAL A 9 10.87 14.96 -3.57
C VAL A 9 12.33 14.73 -3.97
N SER A 10 13.07 15.78 -4.32
CA SER A 10 14.49 15.66 -4.72
C SER A 10 15.48 15.55 -3.56
N HIS A 11 15.04 15.62 -2.31
CA HIS A 11 15.89 15.47 -1.14
C HIS A 11 16.20 13.98 -0.90
N PRO A 12 17.45 13.60 -0.54
CA PRO A 12 17.81 12.20 -0.29
C PRO A 12 16.94 11.53 0.78
N ASP A 13 16.51 12.29 1.80
CA ASP A 13 15.71 11.77 2.92
C ASP A 13 14.20 11.66 2.62
N TYR A 14 13.75 12.12 1.45
CA TYR A 14 12.33 12.14 1.12
C TYR A 14 11.66 10.77 1.24
N VAL A 15 12.34 9.72 0.75
CA VAL A 15 11.82 8.33 0.80
C VAL A 15 11.71 7.85 2.24
N HIS A 16 12.69 8.20 3.08
CA HIS A 16 12.72 7.79 4.47
C HIS A 16 11.60 8.47 5.27
N GLU A 17 11.40 9.78 5.12
CA GLU A 17 10.29 10.49 5.75
C GLU A 17 8.92 9.95 5.32
N CYS A 18 8.78 9.56 4.04
CA CYS A 18 7.55 8.90 3.57
C CYS A 18 7.31 7.56 4.28
N GLN A 19 8.35 6.77 4.51
CA GLN A 19 8.24 5.48 5.20
C GLN A 19 7.83 5.67 6.65
N GLU A 20 8.51 6.57 7.38
CA GLU A 20 8.20 6.86 8.79
C GLU A 20 6.78 7.41 8.97
N ALA A 21 6.35 8.32 8.08
CA ALA A 21 5.02 8.91 8.13
C ALA A 21 3.89 7.89 7.91
N LEU A 22 4.15 6.82 7.16
CA LEU A 22 3.18 5.79 6.83
C LEU A 22 3.21 4.59 7.80
N GLU A 23 4.33 4.36 8.49
CA GLU A 23 4.54 3.16 9.31
C GLU A 23 3.43 2.95 10.34
N ASN A 24 3.09 3.99 11.12
CA ASN A 24 2.06 3.90 12.16
C ASN A 24 0.68 3.55 11.60
N GLU A 25 0.31 4.14 10.46
CA GLU A 25 -1.00 3.91 9.83
C GLU A 25 -1.06 2.50 9.20
N VAL A 26 0.02 2.05 8.56
CA VAL A 26 0.13 0.68 8.04
C VAL A 26 0.00 -0.32 9.18
N VAL A 27 0.72 -0.12 10.29
CA VAL A 27 0.61 -0.98 11.49
C VAL A 27 -0.83 -0.98 12.03
N GLY A 28 -1.51 0.16 12.05
CA GLY A 28 -2.93 0.26 12.42
C GLY A 28 -3.84 -0.57 11.53
N ILE A 29 -3.66 -0.49 10.21
CA ILE A 29 -4.43 -1.29 9.23
C ILE A 29 -4.22 -2.80 9.46
N PHE A 30 -2.98 -3.23 9.74
CA PHE A 30 -2.70 -4.62 10.07
C PHE A 30 -3.43 -5.06 11.34
N ALA A 31 -3.35 -4.25 12.41
CA ALA A 31 -4.02 -4.58 13.68
C ALA A 31 -5.55 -4.66 13.52
N ASP A 32 -6.16 -3.72 12.79
CA ASP A 32 -7.61 -3.70 12.55
C ASP A 32 -8.05 -4.90 11.72
N ALA A 33 -7.32 -5.24 10.65
CA ALA A 33 -7.65 -6.37 9.80
C ALA A 33 -7.44 -7.73 10.51
N GLU A 34 -6.38 -7.87 11.30
CA GLU A 34 -6.16 -9.04 12.15
C GLU A 34 -7.29 -9.18 13.19
N SER A 35 -7.80 -8.07 13.74
CA SER A 35 -8.90 -8.10 14.72
C SER A 35 -10.21 -8.67 14.19
N VAL A 36 -10.42 -8.59 12.87
CA VAL A 36 -11.59 -9.17 12.17
C VAL A 36 -11.26 -10.51 11.49
N GLY A 37 -10.10 -11.11 11.82
CA GLY A 37 -9.74 -12.48 11.46
C GLY A 37 -9.03 -12.63 10.12
N TRP A 38 -8.47 -11.57 9.54
CA TRP A 38 -7.69 -11.67 8.32
C TRP A 38 -6.30 -12.25 8.59
N ASP A 39 -5.80 -13.04 7.65
CA ASP A 39 -4.43 -13.52 7.67
C ASP A 39 -3.43 -12.39 7.34
N ARG A 40 -2.31 -12.35 8.07
CA ARG A 40 -1.29 -11.32 7.91
C ARG A 40 -0.68 -11.28 6.50
N GLY A 41 -0.50 -12.44 5.87
CA GLY A 41 -0.01 -12.53 4.49
C GLY A 41 -1.01 -11.94 3.51
N ALA A 42 -2.30 -12.25 3.67
CA ALA A 42 -3.38 -11.70 2.83
C ALA A 42 -3.52 -10.17 2.98
N ILE A 43 -3.31 -9.62 4.18
CA ILE A 43 -3.32 -8.17 4.42
C ILE A 43 -2.18 -7.49 3.65
N GLY A 44 -0.96 -8.01 3.78
CA GLY A 44 0.21 -7.48 3.08
C GLY A 44 0.07 -7.53 1.56
N GLU A 45 -0.51 -8.63 1.05
CA GLU A 45 -0.82 -8.79 -0.37
C GLU A 45 -1.85 -7.74 -0.84
N ALA A 46 -2.94 -7.53 -0.09
CA ALA A 46 -3.97 -6.55 -0.41
C ALA A 46 -3.43 -5.10 -0.42
N ILE A 47 -2.62 -4.72 0.58
CA ILE A 47 -1.99 -3.39 0.64
C ILE A 47 -1.07 -3.17 -0.57
N SER A 48 -0.27 -4.18 -0.93
CA SER A 48 0.65 -4.10 -2.08
C SER A 48 -0.09 -3.93 -3.40
N ILE A 49 -1.22 -4.64 -3.57
CA ILE A 49 -2.10 -4.52 -4.73
C ILE A 49 -2.69 -3.12 -4.84
N LEU A 50 -3.20 -2.59 -3.72
CA LEU A 50 -3.76 -1.24 -3.68
C LEU A 50 -2.68 -0.22 -4.06
N ALA A 51 -1.51 -0.27 -3.41
CA ALA A 51 -0.39 0.62 -3.70
C ALA A 51 0.00 0.58 -5.19
N TRP A 52 0.15 -0.62 -5.77
CA TRP A 52 0.48 -0.78 -7.19
C TRP A 52 -0.61 -0.26 -8.12
N THR A 53 -1.88 -0.48 -7.78
CA THR A 53 -3.02 0.00 -8.56
C THR A 53 -3.09 1.53 -8.54
N TYR A 54 -2.87 2.16 -7.37
CA TYR A 54 -2.78 3.61 -7.21
C TYR A 54 -1.60 4.21 -7.99
N MET A 55 -0.43 3.55 -8.01
CA MET A 55 0.72 4.04 -8.77
C MET A 55 0.52 3.97 -10.29
N ARG A 56 -0.26 2.99 -10.79
CA ARG A 56 -0.50 2.84 -12.24
C ARG A 56 -1.66 3.67 -12.78
N LYS A 57 -2.64 3.99 -11.94
CA LYS A 57 -3.78 4.83 -12.30
C LYS A 57 -3.73 6.07 -11.42
N GLY A 58 -3.25 7.19 -11.96
CA GLY A 58 -3.39 8.51 -11.32
C GLY A 58 -4.83 8.96 -11.06
N GLU A 59 -5.82 8.09 -11.25
CA GLU A 59 -7.23 8.30 -10.96
C GLU A 59 -7.81 6.98 -10.42
N LEU A 60 -8.10 6.94 -9.13
CA LEU A 60 -8.98 5.92 -8.56
C LEU A 60 -10.29 6.57 -8.19
N THR A 61 -11.26 6.44 -9.10
CA THR A 61 -12.66 6.59 -8.73
C THR A 61 -13.20 5.29 -8.13
N GLN A 62 -12.77 4.08 -8.57
CA GLN A 62 -13.16 2.80 -7.95
C GLN A 62 -12.14 1.66 -8.24
N VAL A 63 -11.61 1.00 -7.20
CA VAL A 63 -10.83 -0.25 -7.34
C VAL A 63 -11.82 -1.41 -7.51
N THR A 64 -11.72 -2.17 -8.61
CA THR A 64 -12.60 -3.33 -8.86
C THR A 64 -11.93 -4.66 -8.46
N GLN A 65 -12.71 -5.72 -8.21
CA GLN A 65 -12.18 -7.08 -8.00
C GLN A 65 -11.29 -7.56 -9.16
N ALA A 66 -11.55 -7.10 -10.39
CA ALA A 66 -10.74 -7.45 -11.56
C ALA A 66 -9.36 -6.77 -11.54
N ASP A 67 -9.24 -5.60 -10.92
CA ASP A 67 -7.94 -4.94 -10.73
C ASP A 67 -7.10 -5.69 -9.68
N VAL A 68 -7.76 -6.13 -8.60
CA VAL A 68 -7.14 -6.99 -7.57
C VAL A 68 -6.64 -8.30 -8.17
N ALA A 69 -7.48 -9.01 -8.95
CA ALA A 69 -7.12 -10.26 -9.60
C ALA A 69 -5.94 -10.13 -10.58
N ARG A 70 -5.84 -9.01 -11.31
CA ARG A 70 -4.71 -8.76 -12.22
C ARG A 70 -3.40 -8.51 -11.49
N ALA A 71 -3.44 -7.73 -10.41
CA ALA A 71 -2.26 -7.48 -9.60
C ALA A 71 -1.75 -8.77 -8.93
N LEU A 72 -2.66 -9.60 -8.40
CA LEU A 72 -2.35 -10.95 -7.89
C LEU A 72 -1.67 -11.83 -8.94
N ALA A 73 -2.17 -11.83 -10.18
CA ALA A 73 -1.59 -12.62 -11.26
C ALA A 73 -0.21 -12.14 -11.71
N ALA A 74 0.07 -10.83 -11.61
CA ALA A 74 1.36 -10.25 -11.97
C ALA A 74 2.46 -10.59 -10.93
N LEU A 75 2.11 -10.62 -9.65
CA LEU A 75 3.03 -10.96 -8.55
C LEU A 75 3.43 -12.45 -8.53
N LYS A 76 2.57 -13.33 -9.06
CA LYS A 76 2.84 -14.78 -9.14
C LYS A 76 3.72 -15.21 -10.31
N ARG A 77 4.17 -14.28 -11.16
CA ARG A 77 5.13 -14.60 -12.23
C ARG A 77 6.54 -14.59 -11.64
N PRO A 78 7.23 -15.75 -11.54
CA PRO A 78 8.62 -15.77 -11.10
C PRO A 78 9.48 -15.01 -12.12
N HIS A 79 10.32 -14.11 -11.62
CA HIS A 79 11.49 -13.61 -12.35
C HIS A 79 12.52 -14.73 -12.51
#